data_AF-A0A927ZNK4-F1
#
_entry.id   AF-A0A927ZNK4-F1
#
_cell.length_a   1.000
_cell.length_b   1.000
_cell.length_c   1.000
_cell.angle_alpha   90.00
_cell.angle_beta   90.00
_cell.angle_gamma   90.00
#
_symmetry.space_group_name_H-M   'P 1'
#
loop_
_entity.id
_entity.type
_entity.pdbx_description
1 polymer ?
#
loop_
_entity_poly.entity_id
_entity_poly.type
_entity_poly.pdbx_seq_one_letter_code
_entity_poly.pdbx_strand_id
1 'polypeptide(L)'
;MKYCIHCGQQIKDESKFCAYCGNSQVVEDSTKSNGEKNNVQETLSSLKEQALENESIKQAVAVGKNYLNFLIENIKNPTFNVDSYHNYYGYISLILLSLFTGVTLSKGISSIVSEIYGAFIGYGSGFYGSNEMPYIFESFLYLGLSMLAIGLLSYLTTVKVLKCSYSFSDVITKLFAPMSLAVGISCFTMVLVFLKVNTAKLVLIGLSIIFVLQQVCYYAFLLDDKNYIHEKRNKIYIVVLNVLCLCILNFCIYKLIGKSILSQWFNIL
;
A
#
# COMPACT_ATOMS: atom_id res chain seq x y z
N MET A 1 36.18 -32.35 33.39
CA MET A 1 35.06 -32.95 32.64
C MET A 1 33.85 -32.94 33.58
N LYS A 2 32.67 -32.54 33.11
CA LYS A 2 31.44 -32.47 33.93
C LYS A 2 30.32 -33.27 33.28
N TYR A 3 29.28 -33.60 34.05
CA TYR A 3 28.10 -34.28 33.52
C TYR A 3 27.00 -33.27 33.18
N CYS A 4 26.25 -33.54 32.12
CA CYS A 4 25.11 -32.73 31.73
C CYS A 4 24.02 -32.80 32.81
N ILE A 5 23.54 -31.64 33.27
CA ILE A 5 22.49 -31.53 34.31
C ILE A 5 21.12 -32.08 33.87
N HIS A 6 20.93 -32.33 32.57
CA HIS A 6 19.64 -32.80 32.01
C HIS A 6 19.66 -34.24 31.49
N CYS A 7 20.78 -34.74 30.95
CA CYS A 7 20.85 -36.08 30.34
C CYS A 7 21.95 -36.98 30.90
N GLY A 8 22.76 -36.50 31.84
CA GLY A 8 23.80 -37.31 32.49
C GLY A 8 24.98 -37.71 31.62
N GLN A 9 25.07 -37.22 30.38
CA GLN A 9 26.21 -37.47 29.48
C GLN A 9 27.43 -36.61 29.86
N GLN A 10 28.63 -37.13 29.64
CA GLN A 10 29.88 -36.43 29.94
C GLN A 10 30.18 -35.35 28.90
N ILE A 11 30.44 -34.12 29.37
CA ILE A 11 30.70 -32.93 28.54
C ILE A 11 31.96 -32.19 29.03
N LYS A 12 32.52 -31.33 28.17
CA LYS A 12 33.68 -30.48 28.55
C LYS A 12 33.27 -29.47 29.63
N ASP A 13 34.16 -29.13 30.55
CA ASP A 13 33.84 -28.29 31.72
C ASP A 13 33.30 -26.90 31.33
N GLU A 14 33.83 -26.34 30.25
CA GLU A 14 33.49 -25.00 29.75
C GLU A 14 32.25 -24.98 28.83
N SER A 15 31.61 -26.12 28.60
CA SER A 15 30.43 -26.18 27.73
C SER A 15 29.25 -25.47 28.39
N LYS A 16 28.76 -24.40 27.73
CA LYS A 16 27.50 -23.72 28.10
C LYS A 16 26.26 -24.51 27.71
N PHE A 17 26.37 -25.39 26.71
CA PHE A 17 25.30 -26.25 26.20
C PHE A 17 25.78 -27.69 26.06
N CYS A 18 24.87 -28.66 26.23
CA CYS A 18 25.20 -30.07 26.03
C CYS A 18 25.16 -30.43 24.54
N ALA A 19 26.24 -31.00 24.02
CA ALA A 19 26.32 -31.45 22.62
C ALA A 19 25.40 -32.64 22.28
N TYR A 20 24.90 -33.37 23.29
CA TYR A 20 24.06 -34.55 23.10
C TYR A 20 22.55 -34.26 23.21
N CYS A 21 22.13 -33.34 24.07
CA CYS A 21 20.71 -33.02 24.26
C CYS A 21 20.33 -31.57 23.94
N GLY A 22 21.30 -30.70 23.63
CA GLY A 22 21.07 -29.30 23.28
C GLY A 22 20.75 -28.36 24.46
N ASN A 23 20.49 -28.89 25.66
CA ASN A 23 20.08 -28.05 26.80
C ASN A 23 21.23 -27.25 27.41
N SER A 24 20.91 -26.04 27.86
CA SER A 24 21.82 -25.14 28.61
C SER A 24 22.29 -25.81 29.90
N GLN A 25 23.54 -25.52 30.27
CA GLN A 25 24.20 -25.99 31.49
C GLN A 25 24.39 -24.87 32.52
N VAL A 26 23.76 -23.72 32.29
CA VAL A 26 23.74 -22.60 33.22
C VAL A 26 22.64 -22.87 34.24
N VAL A 27 23.04 -23.19 35.47
CA VAL A 27 22.12 -23.26 36.61
C VAL A 27 21.86 -21.81 37.01
N GLU A 28 20.73 -21.26 36.59
CA GLU A 28 20.23 -19.99 37.11
C GLU A 28 19.83 -20.21 38.58
N ASP A 29 20.44 -19.44 39.48
CA ASP A 29 20.02 -19.37 40.88
C ASP A 29 18.53 -19.08 40.94
N SER A 30 17.82 -19.95 41.64
CA SER A 30 16.37 -19.99 41.67
C SER A 30 15.79 -18.72 42.27
N THR A 31 15.33 -17.80 41.42
CA THR A 31 14.18 -16.96 41.76
C THR A 31 13.23 -16.92 40.56
N LYS A 32 12.22 -17.81 40.63
CA LYS A 32 10.98 -17.83 39.85
C LYS A 32 11.11 -18.11 38.34
N SER A 33 11.04 -19.40 37.98
CA SER A 33 10.44 -19.80 36.71
C SER A 33 9.45 -20.94 36.93
N ASN A 34 8.17 -20.56 37.06
CA ASN A 34 7.03 -21.42 36.74
C ASN A 34 5.79 -20.59 36.34
N GLY A 35 6.00 -19.47 35.63
CA GLY A 35 4.95 -18.47 35.38
C GLY A 35 5.09 -17.67 34.08
N GLU A 36 5.65 -18.27 33.02
CA GLU A 36 6.03 -17.52 31.80
C GLU A 36 5.17 -17.83 30.56
N LYS A 37 4.01 -18.45 30.74
CA LYS A 37 2.94 -18.47 29.71
C LYS A 37 1.70 -17.66 30.11
N ASN A 38 1.45 -17.45 31.40
CA ASN A 38 0.29 -16.69 31.87
C ASN A 38 0.54 -15.17 31.91
N ASN A 39 1.78 -14.74 32.24
CA ASN A 39 2.11 -13.32 32.35
C ASN A 39 2.05 -12.57 31.01
N VAL A 40 2.42 -13.17 29.88
CA VAL A 40 2.35 -12.49 28.58
C VAL A 40 0.90 -12.27 28.15
N GLN A 41 0.00 -13.21 28.43
CA GLN A 41 -1.42 -13.08 28.09
C GLN A 41 -2.13 -12.06 28.99
N GLU A 42 -1.85 -12.03 30.29
CA GLU A 42 -2.39 -11.01 31.22
C GLU A 42 -1.82 -9.62 30.93
N THR A 43 -0.53 -9.52 30.60
CA THR A 43 0.11 -8.23 30.24
C THR A 43 -0.41 -7.72 28.88
N LEU A 44 -0.64 -8.61 27.91
CA LEU A 44 -1.22 -8.23 26.62
C LEU A 44 -2.70 -7.84 26.76
N SER A 45 -3.44 -8.49 27.66
CA SER A 45 -4.85 -8.18 27.92
C SER A 45 -4.99 -6.85 28.64
N SER A 46 -4.17 -6.58 29.66
CA SER A 46 -4.15 -5.30 30.37
C SER A 46 -3.65 -4.15 29.49
N LEU A 47 -2.63 -4.37 28.64
CA LEU A 47 -2.20 -3.40 27.64
C LEU A 47 -3.26 -3.14 26.58
N LYS A 48 -3.99 -4.17 26.15
CA LYS A 48 -5.09 -4.02 25.18
C LYS A 48 -6.26 -3.26 25.79
N GLU A 49 -6.57 -3.50 27.06
CA GLU A 49 -7.66 -2.83 27.79
C GLU A 49 -7.30 -1.36 28.08
N GLN A 50 -6.07 -1.09 28.53
CA GLN A 50 -5.54 0.26 28.73
C GLN A 50 -5.37 1.03 27.41
N ALA A 51 -4.97 0.35 26.32
CA ALA A 51 -4.97 0.92 24.98
C ALA A 51 -6.41 1.16 24.47
N LEU A 52 -7.36 0.28 24.78
CA LEU A 52 -8.76 0.48 24.41
C LEU A 52 -9.40 1.61 25.20
N GLU A 53 -8.97 1.89 26.43
CA GLU A 53 -9.48 3.01 27.24
C GLU A 53 -9.01 4.38 26.74
N ASN A 54 -7.89 4.44 26.01
CA ASN A 54 -7.41 5.67 25.41
C ASN A 54 -8.38 6.17 24.31
N GLU A 55 -8.92 7.36 24.51
CA GLU A 55 -9.91 7.97 23.61
C GLU A 55 -9.40 8.06 22.15
N SER A 56 -8.12 8.38 21.96
CA SER A 56 -7.52 8.46 20.62
C SER A 56 -7.51 7.12 19.88
N ILE A 57 -7.32 6.03 20.61
CA ILE A 57 -7.32 4.67 20.05
C ILE A 57 -8.76 4.24 19.74
N LYS A 58 -9.73 4.54 20.62
CA LYS A 58 -11.16 4.31 20.32
C LYS A 58 -11.59 5.03 19.05
N GLN A 59 -11.22 6.30 18.91
CA GLN A 59 -11.52 7.10 17.73
C GLN A 59 -10.85 6.52 16.48
N ALA A 60 -9.55 6.18 16.53
CA ALA A 60 -8.84 5.58 15.40
C ALA A 60 -9.47 4.24 14.96
N VAL A 61 -9.85 3.38 15.91
CA VAL A 61 -10.53 2.10 15.62
C VAL A 61 -11.92 2.33 15.02
N ALA A 62 -12.68 3.31 15.54
CA ALA A 62 -13.99 3.65 15.00
C ALA A 62 -13.89 4.19 13.56
N VAL A 63 -12.96 5.11 13.31
CA VAL A 63 -12.68 5.63 11.96
C VAL A 63 -12.28 4.50 11.01
N GLY A 64 -11.40 3.60 11.44
CA GLY A 64 -10.97 2.44 10.65
C GLY A 64 -12.12 1.51 10.30
N LYS A 65 -12.99 1.17 11.25
CA LYS A 65 -14.18 0.33 11.00
C LYS A 65 -15.16 1.00 10.05
N ASN A 66 -15.44 2.29 10.25
CA ASN A 66 -16.37 3.03 9.40
C ASN A 66 -15.82 3.15 7.96
N TYR A 67 -14.52 3.39 7.81
CA TYR A 67 -13.87 3.41 6.50
C TYR A 67 -13.89 2.03 5.82
N LEU A 68 -13.65 0.93 6.56
CA LEU A 68 -13.75 -0.42 5.99
C LEU A 68 -15.17 -0.74 5.53
N ASN A 69 -16.19 -0.31 6.28
CA ASN A 69 -17.58 -0.44 5.85
C ASN A 69 -17.83 0.34 4.56
N PHE A 70 -17.40 1.60 4.51
CA PHE A 70 -17.44 2.43 3.29
C PHE A 70 -16.75 1.74 2.11
N LEU A 71 -15.57 1.15 2.33
CA LEU A 71 -14.80 0.45 1.31
C LEU A 71 -15.57 -0.76 0.77
N ILE A 72 -16.08 -1.61 1.66
CA ILE A 72 -16.83 -2.82 1.29
C ILE A 72 -18.14 -2.46 0.58
N GLU A 73 -18.83 -1.42 1.05
CA GLU A 73 -20.07 -0.96 0.46
C GLU A 73 -19.85 -0.41 -0.95
N ASN A 74 -18.82 0.43 -1.15
CA ASN A 74 -18.47 0.96 -2.48
C ASN A 74 -17.88 -0.10 -3.42
N ILE A 75 -17.25 -1.16 -2.91
CA ILE A 75 -16.84 -2.30 -3.74
C ILE A 75 -18.08 -3.03 -4.28
N LYS A 76 -19.13 -3.19 -3.46
CA LYS A 76 -20.37 -3.87 -3.86
C LYS A 76 -21.22 -3.00 -4.78
N ASN A 77 -21.31 -1.70 -4.47
CA ASN A 77 -22.13 -0.73 -5.17
C ASN A 77 -21.32 0.54 -5.44
N PRO A 78 -20.48 0.58 -6.49
CA PRO A 78 -19.65 1.75 -6.79
C PRO A 78 -20.53 2.95 -7.13
N THR A 79 -20.33 4.05 -6.40
CA THR A 79 -21.11 5.29 -6.57
C THR A 79 -20.23 6.53 -6.48
N PHE A 80 -20.57 7.54 -7.28
CA PHE A 80 -20.02 8.90 -7.16
C PHE A 80 -20.83 9.75 -6.17
N ASN A 81 -22.03 9.30 -5.78
CA ASN A 81 -22.83 9.98 -4.78
C ASN A 81 -22.37 9.53 -3.38
N VAL A 82 -21.73 10.45 -2.68
CA VAL A 82 -21.09 10.22 -1.37
C VAL A 82 -21.65 11.13 -0.29
N ASP A 83 -22.83 11.71 -0.50
CA ASP A 83 -23.43 12.69 0.42
C ASP A 83 -23.70 12.09 1.82
N SER A 84 -23.75 10.76 1.93
CA SER A 84 -23.91 10.01 3.18
C SER A 84 -22.60 9.71 3.93
N TYR A 85 -21.43 10.01 3.35
CA TYR A 85 -20.13 9.66 3.91
C TYR A 85 -19.30 10.88 4.30
N HIS A 86 -18.31 10.67 5.16
CA HIS A 86 -17.41 11.74 5.54
C HIS A 86 -16.45 12.12 4.40
N ASN A 87 -16.29 13.43 4.19
CA ASN A 87 -15.50 14.04 3.11
C ASN A 87 -13.97 13.77 3.21
N TYR A 88 -13.52 13.02 4.23
CA TYR A 88 -12.12 12.62 4.36
C TYR A 88 -11.82 11.20 3.88
N TYR A 89 -12.85 10.39 3.58
CA TYR A 89 -12.65 9.01 3.08
C TYR A 89 -11.97 8.96 1.71
N GLY A 90 -12.13 10.00 0.89
CA GLY A 90 -11.36 10.14 -0.35
C GLY A 90 -9.85 10.23 -0.11
N TYR A 91 -9.43 10.98 0.90
CA TYR A 91 -8.00 11.07 1.26
C TYR A 91 -7.46 9.75 1.81
N ILE A 92 -8.23 9.04 2.63
CA ILE A 92 -7.84 7.71 3.11
C ILE A 92 -7.64 6.77 1.92
N SER A 93 -8.58 6.75 0.96
CA SER A 93 -8.49 5.94 -0.24
C SER A 93 -7.26 6.30 -1.09
N LEU A 94 -6.99 7.59 -1.28
CA LEU A 94 -5.81 8.09 -1.99
C LEU A 94 -4.52 7.60 -1.32
N ILE A 95 -4.39 7.78 0.00
CA ILE A 95 -3.20 7.37 0.76
C ILE A 95 -3.00 5.86 0.71
N LEU A 96 -4.06 5.07 0.90
CA LEU A 96 -3.95 3.61 0.84
C LEU A 96 -3.61 3.12 -0.56
N LEU A 97 -4.23 3.69 -1.59
CA LEU A 97 -3.96 3.32 -2.97
C LEU A 97 -2.52 3.64 -3.37
N SER A 98 -2.01 4.83 -3.02
CA SER A 98 -0.62 5.20 -3.29
C SER A 98 0.36 4.36 -2.47
N LEU A 99 0.05 4.04 -1.21
CA LEU A 99 0.88 3.21 -0.34
C LEU A 99 0.98 1.78 -0.86
N PHE A 100 -0.15 1.10 -1.04
CA PHE A 100 -0.17 -0.31 -1.48
C PHE A 100 0.42 -0.47 -2.88
N THR A 101 0.09 0.44 -3.79
CA THR A 101 0.65 0.41 -5.15
C THR A 101 2.14 0.77 -5.14
N GLY A 102 2.58 1.69 -4.29
CA GLY A 102 3.98 2.06 -4.13
C GLY A 102 4.85 0.91 -3.59
N VAL A 103 4.36 0.20 -2.57
CA VAL A 103 5.01 -1.01 -2.05
C VAL A 103 5.05 -2.11 -3.12
N THR A 104 3.92 -2.34 -3.80
CA THR A 104 3.82 -3.32 -4.89
C THR A 104 4.82 -3.01 -6.00
N LEU A 105 4.92 -1.74 -6.41
CA LEU A 105 5.86 -1.32 -7.42
C LEU A 105 7.29 -1.52 -6.93
N SER A 106 7.66 -0.97 -5.76
CA SER A 106 9.02 -1.06 -5.24
C SER A 106 9.55 -2.50 -5.12
N LYS A 107 8.70 -3.46 -4.78
CA LYS A 107 9.10 -4.85 -4.59
C LYS A 107 8.88 -5.72 -5.83
N GLY A 108 7.81 -5.47 -6.56
CA GLY A 108 7.43 -6.25 -7.75
C GLY A 108 8.33 -5.95 -8.94
N ILE A 109 8.88 -4.74 -9.02
CA ILE A 109 9.64 -4.29 -10.17
C ILE A 109 11.01 -4.99 -10.31
N SER A 110 11.65 -5.41 -9.21
CA SER A 110 12.83 -6.30 -9.27
C SER A 110 12.50 -7.67 -9.86
N SER A 111 11.29 -8.17 -9.59
CA SER A 111 10.81 -9.42 -10.22
C SER A 111 10.54 -9.23 -11.72
N ILE A 112 10.01 -8.07 -12.12
CA ILE A 112 9.74 -7.74 -13.52
C ILE A 112 11.06 -7.60 -14.30
N VAL A 113 12.03 -6.85 -13.76
CA VAL A 113 13.34 -6.63 -14.42
C VAL A 113 14.06 -7.96 -14.62
N SER A 114 14.11 -8.82 -13.60
CA SER A 114 14.77 -10.13 -13.72
C SER A 114 14.11 -11.03 -14.76
N GLU A 115 12.78 -11.05 -14.88
CA GLU A 115 12.10 -11.80 -15.94
C GLU A 115 12.38 -11.22 -17.34
N ILE A 116 12.33 -9.89 -17.51
CA ILE A 116 12.61 -9.25 -18.79
C ILE A 116 14.05 -9.53 -19.23
N TYR A 117 15.03 -9.34 -18.35
CA TYR A 117 16.44 -9.61 -18.66
C TYR A 117 16.69 -11.09 -18.98
N GLY A 118 16.07 -12.00 -18.22
CA GLY A 118 16.13 -13.43 -18.51
C GLY A 118 15.56 -13.80 -19.88
N ALA A 119 14.51 -13.12 -20.33
CA ALA A 119 13.91 -13.32 -21.64
C ALA A 119 14.77 -12.74 -22.79
N PHE A 120 15.52 -11.65 -22.56
CA PHE A 120 16.32 -10.99 -23.59
C PHE A 120 17.73 -11.58 -23.79
N ILE A 121 18.38 -12.15 -22.76
CA ILE A 121 19.81 -12.55 -22.84
C ILE A 121 20.03 -14.06 -23.04
N GLY A 122 19.01 -14.91 -22.92
CA GLY A 122 19.04 -16.31 -23.38
C GLY A 122 20.02 -17.27 -22.69
N TYR A 123 20.99 -16.81 -21.89
CA TYR A 123 21.91 -17.65 -21.13
C TYR A 123 22.21 -17.02 -19.77
N GLY A 124 22.27 -17.88 -18.75
CA GLY A 124 22.23 -17.50 -17.35
C GLY A 124 23.30 -16.50 -16.92
N SER A 125 22.85 -15.39 -16.36
CA SER A 125 23.47 -14.78 -15.20
C SER A 125 22.32 -14.36 -14.28
N GLY A 126 22.13 -15.13 -13.22
CA GLY A 126 21.16 -14.80 -12.19
C GLY A 126 21.53 -13.45 -11.59
N PHE A 127 20.71 -12.43 -11.85
CA PHE A 127 20.78 -11.16 -11.15
C PHE A 127 20.28 -11.36 -9.71
N TYR A 128 21.10 -12.05 -8.91
CA TYR A 128 20.96 -12.07 -7.45
C TYR A 128 21.73 -10.87 -6.90
N GLY A 129 21.23 -9.68 -7.23
CA GLY A 129 21.70 -8.40 -6.72
C GLY A 129 20.69 -7.85 -5.73
N SER A 130 21.03 -7.97 -4.46
CA SER A 130 20.32 -7.56 -3.25
C SER A 130 19.75 -6.14 -3.27
N ASN A 131 18.45 -5.98 -2.99
CA ASN A 131 18.00 -5.45 -1.70
C ASN A 131 16.47 -5.45 -1.57
N GLU A 132 16.06 -5.58 -0.31
CA GLU A 132 14.71 -5.43 0.18
C GLU A 132 14.19 -4.02 -0.12
N MET A 133 13.12 -3.93 -0.91
CA MET A 133 12.26 -2.76 -1.12
C MET A 133 12.95 -1.38 -1.16
N PRO A 134 13.88 -1.15 -2.10
CA PRO A 134 14.72 0.07 -2.08
C PRO A 134 13.99 1.37 -2.42
N TYR A 135 12.73 1.34 -2.87
CA TYR A 135 12.04 2.51 -3.47
C TYR A 135 10.62 2.73 -2.97
N ILE A 136 10.26 2.21 -1.78
CA ILE A 136 8.88 2.33 -1.29
C ILE A 136 8.50 3.81 -1.17
N PHE A 137 9.37 4.62 -0.57
CA PHE A 137 9.06 6.01 -0.26
C PHE A 137 8.95 6.85 -1.53
N GLU A 138 9.89 6.71 -2.46
CA GLU A 138 9.89 7.41 -3.74
C GLU A 138 8.70 6.99 -4.61
N SER A 139 8.37 5.69 -4.65
CA SER A 139 7.22 5.17 -5.38
C SER A 139 5.91 5.66 -4.78
N PHE A 140 5.79 5.62 -3.45
CA PHE A 140 4.65 6.16 -2.71
C PHE A 140 4.48 7.66 -2.97
N LEU A 141 5.54 8.45 -2.88
CA LEU A 141 5.48 9.89 -3.15
C LEU A 141 5.13 10.19 -4.62
N TYR A 142 5.74 9.48 -5.57
CA TYR A 142 5.44 9.64 -6.99
C TYR A 142 3.96 9.37 -7.27
N LEU A 143 3.42 8.25 -6.79
CA LEU A 143 2.02 7.88 -6.98
C LEU A 143 1.07 8.81 -6.21
N GLY A 144 1.41 9.18 -4.98
CA GLY A 144 0.63 10.11 -4.17
C GLY A 144 0.52 11.48 -4.82
N LEU A 145 1.63 12.02 -5.34
CA LEU A 145 1.64 13.30 -6.06
C LEU A 145 0.90 13.20 -7.39
N SER A 146 1.03 12.10 -8.13
CA SER A 146 0.27 11.85 -9.35
C SER A 146 -1.24 11.85 -9.08
N MET A 147 -1.67 11.15 -8.02
CA MET A 147 -3.08 11.11 -7.59
C MET A 147 -3.59 12.46 -7.09
N LEU A 148 -2.77 13.21 -6.36
CA LEU A 148 -3.10 14.59 -5.96
C LEU A 148 -3.22 15.51 -7.18
N ALA A 149 -2.37 15.36 -8.19
CA ALA A 149 -2.48 16.11 -9.44
C ALA A 149 -3.79 15.80 -10.17
N ILE A 150 -4.22 14.54 -10.20
CA ILE A 150 -5.55 14.14 -10.72
C ILE A 150 -6.66 14.81 -9.92
N GLY A 151 -6.60 14.76 -8.58
CA GLY A 151 -7.58 15.41 -7.71
C GLY A 151 -7.66 16.92 -7.91
N LEU A 152 -6.51 17.60 -7.98
CA LEU A 152 -6.41 19.04 -8.22
C LEU A 152 -6.98 19.43 -9.59
N LEU A 153 -6.63 18.69 -10.64
CA LEU A 153 -7.14 18.98 -11.98
C LEU A 153 -8.65 18.70 -12.08
N SER A 154 -9.13 17.63 -11.43
CA SER A 154 -10.56 17.33 -11.31
C SER A 154 -11.31 18.46 -10.61
N TYR A 155 -10.74 19.01 -9.54
CA TYR A 155 -11.31 20.15 -8.82
C TYR A 155 -11.33 21.41 -9.68
N LEU A 156 -10.22 21.76 -10.31
CA LEU A 156 -10.14 22.93 -11.19
C LEU A 156 -11.14 22.83 -12.34
N THR A 157 -11.27 21.66 -12.96
CA THR A 157 -12.26 21.42 -14.02
C THR A 157 -13.68 21.55 -13.47
N THR A 158 -13.97 20.92 -12.33
CA THR A 158 -15.32 20.93 -11.74
C THR A 158 -15.77 22.33 -11.32
N VAL A 159 -14.89 23.11 -10.69
CA VAL A 159 -15.23 24.44 -10.18
C VAL A 159 -15.12 25.52 -11.25
N LYS A 160 -14.04 25.53 -12.06
CA LYS A 160 -13.80 26.62 -13.02
C LYS A 160 -14.40 26.38 -14.39
N VAL A 161 -14.38 25.14 -14.89
CA VAL A 161 -14.93 24.80 -16.21
C VAL A 161 -16.42 24.53 -16.06
N LEU A 162 -16.78 23.56 -15.22
CA LEU A 162 -18.14 23.06 -15.04
C LEU A 162 -18.98 23.87 -14.02
N LYS A 163 -18.41 24.92 -13.43
CA LYS A 163 -19.08 25.90 -12.55
C LYS A 163 -19.86 25.29 -11.36
N CYS A 164 -19.38 24.20 -10.80
CA CYS A 164 -20.01 23.55 -9.65
C CYS A 164 -19.48 24.11 -8.32
N SER A 165 -20.36 24.14 -7.31
CA SER A 165 -20.06 24.67 -5.97
C SER A 165 -19.56 23.58 -5.02
N TYR A 166 -18.58 22.78 -5.45
CA TYR A 166 -17.98 21.74 -4.61
C TYR A 166 -16.69 22.22 -3.93
N SER A 167 -16.46 21.80 -2.69
CA SER A 167 -15.17 21.96 -2.05
C SER A 167 -14.15 20.94 -2.61
N PHE A 168 -12.85 21.19 -2.39
CA PHE A 168 -11.81 20.27 -2.81
C PHE A 168 -11.99 18.86 -2.21
N SER A 169 -12.35 18.78 -0.94
CA SER A 169 -12.60 17.50 -0.24
C SER A 169 -13.79 16.73 -0.81
N ASP A 170 -14.82 17.44 -1.30
CA ASP A 170 -15.97 16.79 -1.94
C ASP A 170 -15.54 16.17 -3.27
N VAL A 171 -14.78 16.90 -4.08
CA VAL A 171 -14.26 16.38 -5.35
C VAL A 171 -13.34 15.18 -5.13
N ILE A 172 -12.43 15.24 -4.16
CA ILE A 172 -11.55 14.12 -3.81
C ILE A 172 -12.38 12.90 -3.37
N THR A 173 -13.36 13.10 -2.49
CA THR A 173 -14.18 11.98 -2.00
C THR A 173 -15.03 11.36 -3.10
N LYS A 174 -15.67 12.18 -3.95
CA LYS A 174 -16.43 11.70 -5.10
C LYS A 174 -15.57 10.95 -6.11
N LEU A 175 -14.35 11.45 -6.37
CA LEU A 175 -13.42 10.83 -7.31
C LEU A 175 -12.88 9.48 -6.82
N PHE A 176 -12.51 9.38 -5.54
CA PHE A 176 -11.86 8.19 -4.99
C PHE A 176 -12.83 7.16 -4.39
N ALA A 177 -14.10 7.51 -4.15
CA ALA A 177 -15.10 6.55 -3.67
C ALA A 177 -15.27 5.31 -4.58
N PRO A 178 -15.49 5.44 -5.91
CA PRO A 178 -15.54 4.27 -6.79
C PRO A 178 -14.19 3.59 -6.98
N MET A 179 -13.08 4.24 -6.60
CA MET A 179 -11.75 3.61 -6.58
C MET A 179 -11.56 2.65 -5.39
N SER A 180 -12.57 2.43 -4.55
CA SER A 180 -12.54 1.44 -3.46
C SER A 180 -12.16 0.04 -3.95
N LEU A 181 -12.60 -0.36 -5.15
CA LEU A 181 -12.19 -1.62 -5.76
C LEU A 181 -10.69 -1.65 -6.07
N ALA A 182 -10.13 -0.54 -6.57
CA ALA A 182 -8.69 -0.42 -6.82
C ALA A 182 -7.88 -0.48 -5.51
N VAL A 183 -8.40 0.07 -4.41
CA VAL A 183 -7.78 -0.05 -3.07
C VAL A 183 -7.75 -1.52 -2.63
N GLY A 184 -8.86 -2.26 -2.79
CA GLY A 184 -8.90 -3.68 -2.48
C GLY A 184 -7.91 -4.50 -3.31
N ILE A 185 -7.87 -4.27 -4.62
CA ILE A 185 -6.96 -4.97 -5.56
C ILE A 185 -5.50 -4.60 -5.29
N SER A 186 -5.19 -3.35 -4.96
CA SER A 186 -3.82 -2.93 -4.62
C SER A 186 -3.35 -3.57 -3.32
N CYS A 187 -4.21 -3.67 -2.29
CA CYS A 187 -3.91 -4.42 -1.08
C CYS A 187 -3.64 -5.91 -1.38
N PHE A 188 -4.50 -6.55 -2.18
CA PHE A 188 -4.33 -7.94 -2.57
C PHE A 188 -3.04 -8.17 -3.37
N THR A 189 -2.77 -7.33 -4.37
CA THR A 189 -1.55 -7.40 -5.19
C THR A 189 -0.30 -7.21 -4.35
N MET A 190 -0.34 -6.27 -3.40
CA MET A 190 0.75 -6.07 -2.44
C MET A 190 1.03 -7.37 -1.68
N VAL A 191 0.01 -8.02 -1.11
CA VAL A 191 0.16 -9.30 -0.38
C VAL A 191 0.79 -10.37 -1.28
N LEU A 192 0.35 -10.50 -2.53
CA LEU A 192 0.93 -11.46 -3.48
C LEU A 192 2.44 -11.25 -3.68
N VAL A 193 2.91 -10.00 -3.71
CA VAL A 193 4.35 -9.70 -3.84
C VAL A 193 5.14 -10.21 -2.64
N PHE A 194 4.55 -10.22 -1.44
CA PHE A 194 5.19 -10.79 -0.25
C PHE A 194 5.22 -12.32 -0.26
N LEU A 195 4.19 -12.96 -0.82
CA LEU A 195 4.09 -14.42 -0.87
C LEU A 195 5.02 -15.09 -1.90
N LYS A 196 5.67 -14.30 -2.77
CA LYS A 196 6.60 -14.79 -3.81
C LYS A 196 5.98 -15.78 -4.82
N VAL A 197 4.66 -15.84 -4.93
CA VAL A 197 3.97 -16.72 -5.89
C VAL A 197 3.92 -16.05 -7.27
N ASN A 198 4.62 -16.61 -8.26
CA ASN A 198 4.57 -16.18 -9.68
C ASN A 198 4.58 -14.64 -9.85
N THR A 199 5.54 -13.99 -9.20
CA THR A 199 5.42 -12.59 -8.75
C THR A 199 5.31 -11.59 -9.88
N ALA A 200 6.14 -11.70 -10.92
CA ALA A 200 6.20 -10.66 -11.93
C ALA A 200 4.90 -10.58 -12.76
N LYS A 201 4.38 -11.72 -13.25
CA LYS A 201 3.16 -11.77 -14.06
C LYS A 201 1.93 -11.31 -13.26
N LEU A 202 1.77 -11.81 -12.04
CA LEU A 202 0.63 -11.44 -11.19
C LEU A 202 0.70 -9.98 -10.74
N VAL A 203 1.90 -9.48 -10.43
CA VAL A 203 2.11 -8.05 -10.15
C VAL A 203 1.74 -7.19 -11.35
N LEU A 204 2.22 -7.55 -12.54
CA LEU A 204 1.97 -6.78 -13.75
C LEU A 204 0.47 -6.75 -14.10
N ILE A 205 -0.23 -7.88 -13.95
CA ILE A 205 -1.69 -7.96 -14.09
C ILE A 205 -2.38 -7.07 -13.05
N GLY A 206 -2.00 -7.19 -11.76
CA GLY A 206 -2.59 -6.38 -10.69
C GLY A 206 -2.40 -4.88 -10.92
N LEU A 207 -1.18 -4.44 -11.23
CA LEU A 207 -0.87 -3.04 -11.56
C LEU A 207 -1.65 -2.55 -12.78
N SER A 208 -1.79 -3.37 -13.82
CA SER A 208 -2.56 -3.03 -15.02
C SER A 208 -4.04 -2.81 -14.68
N ILE A 209 -4.62 -3.70 -13.88
CA ILE A 209 -6.02 -3.58 -13.45
C ILE A 209 -6.22 -2.32 -12.61
N ILE A 210 -5.32 -2.04 -11.66
CA ILE A 210 -5.38 -0.82 -10.84
C ILE A 210 -5.34 0.43 -11.73
N PHE A 211 -4.42 0.47 -12.70
CA PHE A 211 -4.29 1.60 -13.61
C PHE A 211 -5.55 1.79 -14.47
N VAL A 212 -6.10 0.72 -15.04
CA VAL A 212 -7.35 0.78 -15.82
C VAL A 212 -8.51 1.28 -14.97
N LEU A 213 -8.69 0.75 -13.75
CA LEU A 213 -9.75 1.20 -12.84
C LEU A 213 -9.61 2.69 -12.50
N GLN A 214 -8.38 3.16 -12.26
CA GLN A 214 -8.12 4.56 -11.98
C GLN A 214 -8.52 5.46 -13.17
N GLN A 215 -8.16 5.07 -14.41
CA GLN A 215 -8.54 5.83 -15.60
C GLN A 215 -10.05 5.80 -15.83
N VAL A 216 -10.69 4.64 -15.70
CA VAL A 216 -12.14 4.49 -15.86
C VAL A 216 -12.89 5.36 -14.84
N CYS A 217 -12.51 5.31 -13.56
CA CYS A 217 -13.15 6.13 -12.52
C CYS A 217 -12.95 7.63 -12.77
N TYR A 218 -11.75 8.03 -13.20
CA TYR A 218 -11.45 9.42 -13.52
C TYR A 218 -12.29 9.94 -14.69
N TYR A 219 -12.39 9.18 -15.78
CA TYR A 219 -13.21 9.57 -16.93
C TYR A 219 -14.71 9.54 -16.61
N ALA A 220 -15.17 8.51 -15.89
CA ALA A 220 -16.55 8.40 -15.46
C ALA A 220 -16.96 9.57 -14.55
N PHE A 221 -16.09 10.01 -13.64
CA PHE A 221 -16.32 11.19 -12.81
C PHE A 221 -16.59 12.43 -13.66
N LEU A 222 -15.71 12.74 -14.62
CA LEU A 222 -15.84 13.93 -15.48
C LEU A 222 -17.02 13.87 -16.46
N LEU A 223 -17.48 12.67 -16.81
CA LEU A 223 -18.59 12.47 -17.75
C LEU A 223 -19.95 12.38 -17.05
N ASP A 224 -20.00 12.10 -15.75
CA ASP A 224 -21.24 11.91 -15.00
C ASP A 224 -22.12 13.18 -15.01
N ASP A 225 -23.22 13.11 -15.75
CA ASP A 225 -24.12 14.24 -16.01
C ASP A 225 -24.90 14.69 -14.77
N LYS A 226 -25.03 13.82 -13.77
CA LYS A 226 -25.75 14.15 -12.55
C LYS A 226 -25.03 15.19 -11.68
N ASN A 227 -23.72 15.36 -11.87
CA ASN A 227 -22.91 16.25 -11.04
C ASN A 227 -22.80 17.68 -11.59
N TYR A 228 -23.27 17.98 -12.81
CA TYR A 228 -22.92 19.22 -13.51
C TYR A 228 -24.13 19.96 -14.11
N ILE A 229 -24.28 21.24 -13.80
CA ILE A 229 -25.39 22.08 -14.24
C ILE A 229 -25.17 22.52 -15.70
N HIS A 230 -26.01 22.01 -16.62
CA HIS A 230 -26.33 22.55 -17.95
C HIS A 230 -25.23 23.34 -18.70
N GLU A 231 -24.07 22.75 -18.94
CA GLU A 231 -23.07 23.35 -19.84
C GLU A 231 -23.21 22.75 -21.25
N LYS A 232 -23.48 23.60 -22.26
CA LYS A 232 -23.58 23.22 -23.69
C LYS A 232 -22.24 22.73 -24.29
N ARG A 233 -21.18 22.63 -23.50
CA ARG A 233 -19.85 22.23 -23.95
C ARG A 233 -19.78 20.71 -24.05
N ASN A 234 -19.24 20.21 -25.16
CA ASN A 234 -19.06 18.78 -25.32
C ASN A 234 -17.99 18.27 -24.34
N LYS A 235 -18.43 17.47 -23.37
CA LYS A 235 -17.62 16.95 -22.26
C LYS A 235 -16.43 16.11 -22.71
N ILE A 236 -16.49 15.52 -23.91
CA ILE A 236 -15.38 14.76 -24.48
C ILE A 236 -14.15 15.67 -24.63
N TYR A 237 -14.32 16.91 -25.10
CA TYR A 237 -13.19 17.84 -25.22
C TYR A 237 -12.62 18.23 -23.85
N ILE A 238 -13.46 18.32 -22.82
CA ILE A 238 -13.03 18.60 -21.45
C ILE A 238 -12.16 17.46 -20.94
N VAL A 239 -12.58 16.19 -21.15
CA VAL A 239 -11.81 15.00 -20.78
C VAL A 239 -10.48 14.94 -21.55
N VAL A 240 -10.49 15.16 -22.87
CA VAL A 240 -9.26 15.16 -23.68
C VAL A 240 -8.28 16.22 -23.21
N LEU A 241 -8.74 17.45 -22.96
CA LEU A 241 -7.89 18.53 -22.46
C LEU A 241 -7.31 18.17 -21.08
N ASN A 242 -8.15 17.60 -20.21
CA ASN A 242 -7.73 17.13 -18.89
C ASN A 242 -6.63 16.07 -18.97
N VAL A 243 -6.77 15.09 -19.87
CA VAL A 243 -5.75 14.05 -20.12
C VAL A 243 -4.44 14.69 -20.57
N LEU A 244 -4.47 15.63 -21.52
CA LEU A 244 -3.27 16.33 -21.98
C LEU A 244 -2.58 17.08 -20.83
N CYS A 245 -3.35 17.80 -20.01
CA CYS A 245 -2.81 18.47 -18.82
C CYS A 245 -2.22 17.48 -17.81
N LEU A 246 -2.87 16.34 -17.57
CA LEU A 246 -2.34 15.28 -16.70
C LEU A 246 -1.05 14.68 -17.24
N CYS A 247 -0.92 14.47 -18.55
CA CYS A 247 0.33 14.00 -19.15
C CYS A 247 1.48 14.96 -18.86
N ILE A 248 1.24 16.28 -19.01
CA ILE A 248 2.24 17.31 -18.72
C ILE A 248 2.59 17.32 -17.23
N LEU A 249 1.59 17.30 -16.33
CA LEU A 249 1.82 17.28 -14.88
C LEU A 249 2.59 16.03 -14.44
N ASN A 250 2.19 14.85 -14.93
CA ASN A 250 2.90 13.60 -14.63
C ASN A 250 4.33 13.61 -15.17
N PHE A 251 4.58 14.20 -16.34
CA PHE A 251 5.93 14.40 -16.86
C PHE A 251 6.78 15.30 -15.96
N CYS A 252 6.20 16.38 -15.42
CA CYS A 252 6.87 17.24 -14.44
C CYS A 252 7.18 16.50 -13.13
N ILE A 253 6.21 15.77 -12.57
CA ILE A 253 6.40 14.95 -11.37
C ILE A 253 7.47 13.89 -11.59
N TYR A 254 7.45 13.24 -12.76
CA TYR A 254 8.47 12.29 -13.17
C TYR A 254 9.87 12.93 -13.23
N LYS A 255 10.00 14.14 -13.77
CA LYS A 255 11.30 14.85 -13.76
C LYS A 255 11.80 15.15 -12.34
N LEU A 256 10.89 15.44 -11.41
CA LEU A 256 11.23 15.80 -10.03
C LEU A 256 11.68 14.57 -9.22
N ILE A 257 10.91 13.49 -9.24
CA ILE A 257 11.11 12.32 -8.35
C ILE A 257 11.40 11.06 -9.16
N GLY A 258 10.69 10.86 -10.27
CA GLY A 258 10.82 9.67 -11.13
C GLY A 258 12.21 9.50 -11.74
N LYS A 259 12.94 10.60 -12.00
CA LYS A 259 14.33 10.53 -12.46
C LYS A 259 15.25 9.88 -11.42
N SER A 260 15.04 10.15 -10.12
CA SER A 260 15.81 9.52 -9.05
C SER A 260 15.61 8.01 -9.08
N ILE A 261 14.34 7.58 -9.18
CA ILE A 261 13.96 6.18 -9.31
C ILE A 261 14.71 5.58 -10.52
N LEU A 262 14.48 6.04 -11.75
CA LEU A 262 15.12 5.44 -12.92
C LEU A 262 16.65 5.53 -12.97
N SER A 263 17.25 6.60 -12.45
CA SER A 263 18.72 6.72 -12.45
C SER A 263 19.36 5.61 -11.59
N GLN A 264 18.74 5.29 -10.46
CA GLN A 264 19.19 4.22 -9.59
C GLN A 264 18.94 2.84 -10.22
N TRP A 265 17.94 2.74 -11.10
CA TRP A 265 17.62 1.52 -11.85
C TRP A 265 18.71 1.18 -12.87
N PHE A 266 19.09 2.17 -13.67
CA PHE A 266 20.15 1.99 -14.66
C PHE A 266 21.52 1.81 -14.04
N ASN A 267 21.74 2.26 -12.81
CA ASN A 267 22.98 1.98 -12.06
C ASN A 267 23.03 0.58 -11.46
N ILE A 268 21.88 -0.10 -11.32
CA ILE A 268 21.82 -1.51 -10.90
C ILE A 268 22.03 -2.45 -12.09
N LEU A 269 21.79 -2.00 -13.32
CA LEU A 269 21.97 -2.75 -14.57
C LEU A 269 23.39 -2.67 -15.11
#